data_AF-A0A7S2WAR2-F1
#
_entry.id   AF-A0A7S2WAR2-F1
#
_cell.length_a   1.000
_cell.length_b   1.000
_cell.length_c   1.000
_cell.angle_alpha   90.00
_cell.angle_beta   90.00
_cell.angle_gamma   90.00
#
_symmetry.space_group_name_H-M   'P 1'
#
loop_
_entity.id
_entity.type
_entity.pdbx_description
1 polymer ?
#
loop_
_entity_poly.entity_id
_entity_poly.type
_entity_poly.pdbx_seq_one_letter_code
_entity_poly.pdbx_strand_id
1 'polypeptide(L)'
;MATLRVAWLLLLAVPAWGGMECGDGVSLCGVLTLESGYGSGNYEHPEPVVHGLWPETDSYGDSKCKEPGDMSDPDIIYPCYQQRGEDDADLLSFEIHEWEKHGWCAGVEDAEGFFTQVCSMSDAPLLVMNTTRQNGGDLDAMSDALTAAGYSIYSTDSENSQVELSACAKPGGKWVLAAVEDFSALCGGWDDDDDDDGSDTVDSCEPNTHGPPCSEDSDCTSYMDCLRCAGSGYCTDVPL
;
A
#
# COMPACT_ATOMS: atom_id res chain seq x y z
N MET A 1 9.53 -26.61 51.12
CA MET A 1 8.55 -26.19 50.10
C MET A 1 8.93 -24.80 49.66
N ALA A 2 9.57 -24.67 48.50
CA ALA A 2 10.01 -23.38 47.96
C ALA A 2 8.89 -22.80 47.08
N THR A 3 8.36 -21.65 47.47
CA THR A 3 7.38 -20.88 46.69
C THR A 3 8.09 -20.18 45.53
N LEU A 4 7.86 -20.63 44.29
CA LEU A 4 8.20 -19.88 43.09
C LEU A 4 7.37 -18.59 43.06
N ARG A 5 8.06 -17.44 43.02
CA ARG A 5 7.45 -16.17 42.65
C ARG A 5 7.53 -16.06 41.13
N VAL A 6 6.38 -16.16 40.47
CA VAL A 6 6.25 -15.81 39.04
C VAL A 6 6.35 -14.29 38.96
N ALA A 7 7.46 -13.79 38.43
CA ALA A 7 7.60 -12.40 38.07
C ALA A 7 6.72 -12.14 36.84
N TRP A 8 5.70 -11.30 37.01
CA TRP A 8 4.98 -10.71 35.90
C TRP A 8 5.94 -9.76 35.19
N LEU A 9 6.40 -10.11 33.99
CA LEU A 9 6.99 -9.13 33.08
C LEU A 9 5.87 -8.17 32.69
N LEU A 10 5.93 -6.95 33.22
CA LEU A 10 5.29 -5.80 32.62
C LEU A 10 5.95 -5.58 31.25
N LEU A 11 5.27 -5.99 30.18
CA LEU A 11 5.53 -5.48 28.84
C LEU A 11 5.38 -3.96 28.91
N LEU A 12 6.50 -3.26 28.79
CA LEU A 12 6.51 -1.83 28.60
C LEU A 12 5.89 -1.59 27.22
N ALA A 13 4.69 -1.01 27.19
CA ALA A 13 4.14 -0.45 25.97
C ALA A 13 5.14 0.60 25.47
N VAL A 14 5.83 0.27 24.39
CA VAL A 14 6.60 1.25 23.63
C VAL A 14 5.58 2.27 23.13
N PRO A 15 5.82 3.59 23.27
CA PRO A 15 4.89 4.58 22.75
C PRO A 15 4.73 4.34 21.26
N ALA A 16 3.48 4.06 20.84
CA ALA A 16 3.10 3.93 19.45
C ALA A 16 3.59 5.17 18.70
N TRP A 17 4.26 4.94 17.57
CA TRP A 17 4.55 6.02 16.64
C TRP A 17 3.23 6.61 16.14
N GLY A 18 3.19 7.89 15.81
CA GLY A 18 1.96 8.57 15.38
C GLY A 18 1.48 8.19 13.98
N GLY A 19 2.06 7.17 13.37
CA GLY A 19 1.76 6.70 12.02
C GLY A 19 1.06 5.34 12.02
N MET A 20 0.57 4.92 10.85
CA MET A 20 -0.11 3.65 10.65
C MET A 20 0.88 2.48 10.75
N GLU A 21 0.56 1.50 11.58
CA GLU A 21 1.26 0.21 11.64
C GLU A 21 0.48 -0.81 10.80
N CYS A 22 1.03 -1.25 9.68
CA CYS A 22 0.39 -2.18 8.74
C CYS A 22 0.16 -3.57 9.34
N GLY A 23 0.99 -3.95 10.32
CA GLY A 23 0.97 -5.25 10.96
C GLY A 23 1.79 -6.32 10.23
N ASP A 24 2.01 -7.44 10.92
CA ASP A 24 2.91 -8.50 10.46
C ASP A 24 2.54 -9.02 9.06
N GLY A 25 3.54 -9.07 8.18
CA GLY A 25 3.45 -9.65 6.83
C GLY A 25 2.68 -8.80 5.81
N VAL A 26 2.31 -7.57 6.14
CA VAL A 26 1.61 -6.63 5.26
C VAL A 26 2.60 -5.62 4.71
N SER A 27 2.90 -5.68 3.41
CA SER A 27 3.84 -4.73 2.81
C SER A 27 3.24 -3.34 2.58
N LEU A 28 1.94 -3.24 2.27
CA LEU A 28 1.30 -1.98 1.92
C LEU A 28 0.02 -1.75 2.72
N CYS A 29 -0.03 -0.62 3.40
CA CYS A 29 -1.23 -0.10 4.03
C CYS A 29 -1.30 1.42 3.89
N GLY A 30 -2.50 1.96 4.09
CA GLY A 30 -2.69 3.38 3.99
C GLY A 30 -4.14 3.79 4.19
N VAL A 31 -4.46 4.98 3.68
CA VAL A 31 -5.80 5.56 3.80
C VAL A 31 -6.41 5.85 2.44
N LEU A 32 -7.70 5.55 2.28
CA LEU A 32 -8.54 6.14 1.25
C LEU A 32 -9.16 7.42 1.83
N THR A 33 -8.74 8.57 1.34
CA THR A 33 -9.17 9.89 1.80
C THR A 33 -10.33 10.40 0.97
N LEU A 34 -11.44 10.72 1.63
CA LEU A 34 -12.67 11.20 1.02
C LEU A 34 -13.04 12.56 1.60
N GLU A 35 -13.33 13.52 0.73
CA GLU A 35 -13.68 14.86 1.13
C GLU A 35 -15.18 14.98 1.32
N SER A 36 -15.61 15.61 2.41
CA SER A 36 -17.04 15.89 2.62
C SER A 36 -17.57 16.97 1.68
N GLY A 37 -16.68 17.81 1.15
CA GLY A 37 -16.98 19.03 0.41
C GLY A 37 -17.40 20.21 1.30
N TYR A 38 -17.27 20.10 2.63
CA TYR A 38 -17.43 21.22 3.57
C TYR A 38 -16.12 21.95 3.89
N GLY A 39 -15.01 21.55 3.27
CA GLY A 39 -13.74 22.24 3.39
C GLY A 39 -13.76 23.64 2.78
N SER A 40 -12.58 24.24 2.65
CA SER A 40 -12.44 25.56 2.04
C SER A 40 -11.45 25.54 0.88
N GLY A 41 -11.61 26.46 -0.07
CA GLY A 41 -10.74 26.52 -1.25
C GLY A 41 -10.86 25.24 -2.08
N ASN A 42 -9.75 24.55 -2.31
CA ASN A 42 -9.71 23.32 -3.12
C ASN A 42 -10.48 22.14 -2.48
N TYR A 43 -10.88 22.26 -1.21
CA TYR A 43 -11.63 21.24 -0.47
C TYR A 43 -13.14 21.54 -0.38
N GLU A 44 -13.59 22.64 -1.00
CA GLU A 44 -14.99 23.04 -1.03
C GLU A 44 -15.66 22.47 -2.28
N HIS A 45 -16.55 21.50 -2.09
CA HIS A 45 -17.21 20.80 -3.19
C HIS A 45 -18.73 20.75 -3.00
N PRO A 46 -19.53 20.76 -4.09
CA PRO A 46 -20.98 20.64 -3.99
C PRO A 46 -21.45 19.29 -3.45
N GLU A 47 -20.64 18.24 -3.60
CA GLU A 47 -20.90 16.86 -3.16
C GLU A 47 -19.61 16.27 -2.56
N PRO A 48 -19.66 15.21 -1.74
CA PRO A 48 -18.46 14.49 -1.33
C PRO A 48 -17.71 13.90 -2.54
N VAL A 49 -16.38 13.94 -2.51
CA VAL A 49 -15.51 13.51 -3.62
C VAL A 49 -14.31 12.72 -3.12
N VAL A 50 -13.63 12.03 -4.03
CA VAL A 50 -12.32 11.42 -3.76
C VAL A 50 -11.26 12.52 -3.61
N HIS A 51 -10.42 12.40 -2.59
CA HIS A 51 -9.11 13.06 -2.59
C HIS A 51 -8.07 12.11 -3.18
N GLY A 52 -7.84 10.96 -2.53
CA GLY A 52 -6.83 10.02 -2.96
C GLY A 52 -6.71 8.77 -2.12
N LEU A 53 -5.83 7.88 -2.55
CA LEU A 53 -5.39 6.70 -1.81
C LEU A 53 -3.91 6.88 -1.49
N TRP A 54 -3.58 6.93 -0.20
CA TRP A 54 -2.26 7.31 0.26
C TRP A 54 -1.65 6.16 1.06
N PRO A 55 -0.66 5.44 0.48
CA PRO A 55 0.19 4.56 1.27
C PRO A 55 0.84 5.36 2.40
N GLU A 56 0.70 4.87 3.63
CA GLU A 56 1.21 5.56 4.82
C GLU A 56 2.70 5.21 5.00
N THR A 57 3.55 5.80 4.16
CA THR A 57 5.01 5.59 4.17
C THR A 57 5.74 6.56 5.11
N ASP A 58 6.98 6.24 5.47
CA ASP A 58 7.90 7.12 6.20
C ASP A 58 7.33 7.67 7.54
N SER A 59 7.08 8.98 7.61
CA SER A 59 6.55 9.62 8.82
C SER A 59 5.07 9.33 9.07
N TYR A 60 4.38 8.79 8.07
CA TYR A 60 2.96 8.49 8.11
C TYR A 60 2.68 7.04 8.53
N GLY A 61 3.64 6.12 8.39
CA GLY A 61 3.49 4.74 8.81
C GLY A 61 4.64 3.85 8.38
N ASP A 62 4.46 2.54 8.53
CA ASP A 62 5.44 1.52 8.13
C ASP A 62 5.10 0.82 6.80
N SER A 63 4.15 1.38 6.01
CA SER A 63 3.90 0.91 4.65
C SER A 63 5.19 1.03 3.84
N LYS A 64 5.51 -0.03 3.09
CA LYS A 64 6.59 0.02 2.10
C LYS A 64 6.19 0.93 0.95
N CYS A 65 7.19 1.39 0.20
CA CYS A 65 6.96 1.93 -1.13
C CYS A 65 7.27 0.83 -2.15
N LYS A 66 6.25 0.37 -2.89
CA LYS A 66 6.42 -0.57 -4.01
C LYS A 66 6.13 0.13 -5.31
N GLU A 67 7.19 0.37 -6.09
CA GLU A 67 7.14 1.09 -7.36
C GLU A 67 6.36 0.35 -8.45
N PRO A 68 5.65 1.08 -9.33
CA PRO A 68 4.94 0.49 -10.45
C PRO A 68 5.88 0.07 -11.58
N GLY A 69 5.40 -0.84 -12.45
CA GLY A 69 6.11 -1.22 -13.67
C GLY A 69 6.13 -0.09 -14.71
N ASP A 70 5.11 0.76 -14.71
CA ASP A 70 5.02 1.97 -15.53
C ASP A 70 4.70 3.19 -14.66
N MET A 71 5.61 4.17 -14.64
CA MET A 71 5.48 5.43 -13.90
C MET A 71 4.83 6.55 -14.73
N SER A 72 4.45 6.30 -15.98
CA SER A 72 3.88 7.33 -16.87
C SER A 72 2.64 7.97 -16.27
N ASP A 73 2.51 9.29 -16.45
CA ASP A 73 1.36 10.05 -16.00
C ASP A 73 0.05 9.60 -16.67
N PRO A 74 -1.09 9.70 -15.98
CA PRO A 74 -2.39 9.55 -16.63
C PRO A 74 -2.59 10.66 -17.68
N ASP A 75 -3.30 10.34 -18.77
CA ASP A 75 -3.67 11.27 -19.84
C ASP A 75 -5.19 11.40 -20.04
N ILE A 76 -5.96 10.79 -19.15
CA ILE A 76 -7.42 10.83 -19.07
C ILE A 76 -7.84 11.20 -17.66
N ILE A 77 -9.07 11.70 -17.50
CA ILE A 77 -9.69 11.94 -16.20
C ILE A 77 -10.56 10.74 -15.84
N TYR A 78 -10.30 10.14 -14.69
CA TYR A 78 -11.06 8.99 -14.18
C TYR A 78 -12.41 9.43 -13.59
N PRO A 79 -13.47 8.61 -13.73
CA PRO A 79 -14.83 9.05 -13.39
C PRO A 79 -15.02 9.54 -11.95
N CYS A 80 -14.32 8.96 -10.97
CA CYS A 80 -14.44 9.38 -9.56
C CYS A 80 -13.68 10.67 -9.22
N TYR A 81 -12.76 11.09 -10.09
CA TYR A 81 -12.04 12.36 -10.01
C TYR A 81 -12.70 13.45 -10.85
N GLN A 82 -13.75 13.14 -11.60
CA GLN A 82 -14.49 14.13 -12.38
C GLN A 82 -15.35 15.02 -11.45
N GLN A 83 -14.74 16.03 -10.87
CA GLN A 83 -15.39 16.95 -9.94
C GLN A 83 -16.19 18.01 -10.69
N ARG A 84 -17.43 18.25 -10.25
CA ARG A 84 -18.34 19.17 -10.92
C ARG A 84 -17.90 20.62 -10.75
N GLY A 85 -17.59 21.27 -11.86
CA GLY A 85 -17.29 22.71 -11.91
C GLY A 85 -15.82 23.02 -12.11
N GLU A 86 -14.97 22.00 -12.02
CA GLU A 86 -13.54 22.07 -12.34
C GLU A 86 -13.32 21.95 -13.86
N ASP A 87 -12.21 22.49 -14.34
CA ASP A 87 -11.78 22.29 -15.72
C ASP A 87 -10.87 21.07 -15.88
N ASP A 88 -10.86 20.51 -17.09
CA ASP A 88 -10.15 19.27 -17.38
C ASP A 88 -8.63 19.34 -17.10
N ALA A 89 -8.02 20.53 -17.19
CA ALA A 89 -6.58 20.68 -16.96
C ALA A 89 -6.24 20.64 -15.47
N ASP A 90 -7.07 21.29 -14.64
CA ASP A 90 -6.93 21.25 -13.18
C ASP A 90 -7.21 19.84 -12.64
N LEU A 91 -8.24 19.16 -13.17
CA LEU A 91 -8.54 17.77 -12.83
C LEU A 91 -7.39 16.82 -13.17
N LEU A 92 -6.84 16.93 -14.39
CA LEU A 92 -5.71 16.10 -14.79
C LEU A 92 -4.44 16.41 -13.98
N SER A 93 -4.18 17.69 -13.67
CA SER A 93 -3.06 18.07 -12.81
C SER A 93 -3.18 17.50 -11.40
N PHE A 94 -4.41 17.37 -10.89
CA PHE A 94 -4.66 16.75 -9.59
C PHE A 94 -4.45 15.24 -9.64
N GLU A 95 -4.92 14.54 -10.67
CA GLU A 95 -4.62 13.12 -10.83
C GLU A 95 -3.11 12.87 -10.98
N ILE A 96 -2.39 13.70 -11.73
CA ILE A 96 -0.91 13.59 -11.80
C ILE A 96 -0.29 13.73 -10.42
N HIS A 97 -0.76 14.67 -9.58
CA HIS A 97 -0.29 14.80 -8.20
C HIS A 97 -0.53 13.53 -7.38
N GLU A 98 -1.74 12.97 -7.44
CA GLU A 98 -2.08 11.75 -6.72
C GLU A 98 -1.25 10.56 -7.21
N TRP A 99 -0.99 10.47 -8.50
CA TRP A 99 -0.18 9.42 -9.09
C TRP A 99 1.30 9.52 -8.65
N GLU A 100 1.95 10.66 -8.92
CA GLU A 100 3.37 10.84 -8.65
C GLU A 100 3.70 10.74 -7.16
N LYS A 101 2.82 11.26 -6.30
CA LYS A 101 3.08 11.34 -4.87
C LYS A 101 2.66 10.09 -4.10
N HIS A 102 1.61 9.42 -4.54
CA HIS A 102 0.98 8.34 -3.78
C HIS A 102 0.92 7.03 -4.57
N GLY A 103 0.50 7.11 -5.83
CA GLY A 103 0.39 5.95 -6.71
C GLY A 103 1.72 5.25 -6.99
N TRP A 104 2.82 5.99 -7.08
CA TRP A 104 4.18 5.41 -7.24
C TRP A 104 4.61 4.50 -6.09
N CYS A 105 3.98 4.56 -4.92
CA CYS A 105 4.28 3.66 -3.81
C CYS A 105 3.18 2.63 -3.57
N ALA A 106 2.15 2.59 -4.42
CA ALA A 106 0.93 1.82 -4.18
C ALA A 106 1.02 0.34 -4.60
N GLY A 107 2.16 -0.13 -5.14
CA GLY A 107 2.37 -1.51 -5.57
C GLY A 107 1.48 -1.98 -6.72
N VAL A 108 0.92 -1.03 -7.47
CA VAL A 108 0.12 -1.25 -8.68
C VAL A 108 1.00 -1.26 -9.92
N GLU A 109 0.53 -1.79 -11.05
CA GLU A 109 1.34 -1.86 -12.27
C GLU A 109 1.54 -0.50 -12.93
N ASP A 110 0.49 0.33 -12.95
CA ASP A 110 0.41 1.59 -13.68
C ASP A 110 -0.69 2.52 -13.09
N ALA A 111 -0.81 3.73 -13.67
CA ALA A 111 -1.82 4.71 -13.29
C ALA A 111 -3.27 4.20 -13.49
N GLU A 112 -3.55 3.42 -14.54
CA GLU A 112 -4.90 2.87 -14.77
C GLU A 112 -5.31 1.91 -13.65
N GLY A 113 -4.40 1.04 -13.23
CA GLY A 113 -4.57 0.13 -12.10
C GLY A 113 -4.74 0.88 -10.78
N PHE A 114 -4.06 2.01 -10.58
CA PHE A 114 -4.25 2.88 -9.42
C PHE A 114 -5.66 3.46 -9.38
N PHE A 115 -6.01 4.30 -10.35
CA PHE A 115 -7.24 5.08 -10.32
C PHE A 115 -8.50 4.21 -10.42
N THR A 116 -8.45 3.10 -11.16
CA THR A 116 -9.57 2.14 -11.21
C THR A 116 -9.88 1.56 -9.83
N GLN A 117 -8.84 1.27 -9.04
CA GLN A 117 -9.02 0.77 -7.67
C GLN A 117 -9.53 1.86 -6.73
N VAL A 118 -8.98 3.07 -6.82
CA VAL A 118 -9.47 4.22 -6.03
C VAL A 118 -10.96 4.44 -6.29
N CYS A 119 -11.37 4.52 -7.55
CA CYS A 119 -12.77 4.69 -7.92
C CYS A 119 -13.65 3.53 -7.45
N SER A 120 -13.17 2.29 -7.55
CA SER A 120 -13.94 1.12 -7.09
C SER A 120 -14.12 1.09 -5.57
N MET A 121 -13.12 1.52 -4.80
CA MET A 121 -13.21 1.53 -3.33
C MET A 121 -14.02 2.71 -2.81
N SER A 122 -14.02 3.85 -3.51
CA SER A 122 -14.68 5.08 -3.06
C SER A 122 -16.18 5.14 -3.35
N ASP A 123 -16.68 4.43 -4.37
CA ASP A 123 -18.08 4.52 -4.82
C ASP A 123 -19.11 4.33 -3.68
N ALA A 124 -18.99 3.23 -2.93
CA ALA A 124 -19.94 2.92 -1.87
C ALA A 124 -19.79 3.84 -0.62
N PRO A 125 -18.58 4.15 -0.11
CA PRO A 125 -18.40 5.18 0.91
C PRO A 125 -18.94 6.55 0.53
N LEU A 126 -18.66 7.03 -0.70
CA LEU A 126 -19.12 8.33 -1.17
C LEU A 126 -20.65 8.40 -1.25
N LEU A 127 -21.31 7.30 -1.61
CA LEU A 127 -22.77 7.23 -1.56
C LEU A 127 -23.31 7.40 -0.12
N VAL A 128 -22.65 6.81 0.88
CA VAL A 128 -22.99 6.98 2.30
C VAL A 128 -22.81 8.43 2.72
N MET A 129 -21.64 9.01 2.43
CA MET A 129 -21.34 10.42 2.76
C MET A 129 -22.32 11.38 2.10
N ASN A 130 -22.62 11.19 0.81
CA ASN A 130 -23.54 12.04 0.06
C ASN A 130 -24.96 11.95 0.63
N THR A 131 -25.44 10.75 0.97
CA THR A 131 -26.75 10.56 1.61
C THR A 131 -26.81 11.28 2.96
N THR A 132 -25.76 11.17 3.77
CA THR A 132 -25.68 11.86 5.07
C THR A 132 -25.67 13.38 4.89
N ARG A 133 -24.90 13.89 3.92
CA ARG A 133 -24.84 15.31 3.58
C ARG A 133 -26.20 15.87 3.17
N GLN A 134 -26.91 15.16 2.29
CA GLN A 134 -28.24 15.55 1.83
C GLN A 134 -29.28 15.59 2.96
N ASN A 135 -29.06 14.82 4.03
CA ASN A 135 -29.87 14.85 5.24
C ASN A 135 -29.42 15.91 6.26
N GLY A 136 -28.44 16.77 5.91
CA GLY A 136 -27.94 17.85 6.74
C GLY A 136 -26.90 17.42 7.77
N GLY A 137 -26.30 16.23 7.61
CA GLY A 137 -25.19 15.77 8.46
C GLY A 137 -23.89 16.51 8.12
N ASP A 138 -23.08 16.75 9.14
CA ASP A 138 -21.72 17.29 9.05
C ASP A 138 -20.67 16.16 8.91
N LEU A 139 -19.38 16.50 9.03
CA LEU A 139 -18.28 15.53 8.92
C LEU A 139 -18.39 14.41 9.96
N ASP A 140 -18.70 14.75 11.21
CA ASP A 140 -18.86 13.77 12.29
C ASP A 140 -20.01 12.81 11.96
N ALA A 141 -21.15 13.33 11.49
CA ALA A 141 -22.26 12.50 11.05
C ALA A 141 -21.89 11.58 9.86
N MET A 142 -21.03 12.04 8.94
CA MET A 142 -20.53 11.20 7.84
C MET A 142 -19.64 10.08 8.35
N SER A 143 -18.71 10.39 9.26
CA SER A 143 -17.84 9.40 9.92
C SER A 143 -18.65 8.33 10.68
N ASP A 144 -19.66 8.77 11.44
CA ASP A 144 -20.59 7.88 12.15
C ASP A 144 -21.38 6.99 11.17
N ALA A 145 -21.87 7.56 10.06
CA ALA A 145 -22.62 6.82 9.05
C ALA A 145 -21.76 5.79 8.32
N LEU A 146 -20.50 6.13 8.01
CA LEU A 146 -19.52 5.21 7.42
C LEU A 146 -19.19 4.06 8.37
N THR A 147 -18.95 4.37 9.65
CA THR A 147 -18.75 3.36 10.70
C THR A 147 -19.97 2.43 10.80
N ALA A 148 -21.18 2.99 10.80
CA ALA A 148 -22.42 2.22 10.84
C ALA A 148 -22.64 1.37 9.58
N ALA A 149 -22.07 1.77 8.44
CA ALA A 149 -22.06 1.00 7.20
C ALA A 149 -20.96 -0.08 7.16
N GLY A 150 -20.10 -0.15 8.18
CA GLY A 150 -19.06 -1.16 8.33
C GLY A 150 -17.69 -0.77 7.78
N TYR A 151 -17.46 0.52 7.49
CA TYR A 151 -16.13 1.02 7.12
C TYR A 151 -15.31 1.36 8.37
N SER A 152 -14.02 1.07 8.31
CA SER A 152 -13.08 1.39 9.37
C SER A 152 -12.50 2.79 9.14
N ILE A 153 -12.84 3.71 10.03
CA ILE A 153 -12.28 5.06 10.03
C ILE A 153 -10.91 5.00 10.71
N TYR A 154 -9.86 5.35 9.98
CA TYR A 154 -8.55 5.55 10.56
C TYR A 154 -8.49 6.90 11.29
N SER A 155 -8.91 7.95 10.60
CA SER A 155 -8.83 9.32 11.09
C SER A 155 -9.86 10.23 10.40
N THR A 156 -10.01 11.44 10.92
CA THR A 156 -10.79 12.52 10.29
C THR A 156 -9.95 13.79 10.31
N ASP A 157 -9.81 14.45 9.17
CA ASP A 157 -9.19 15.76 9.06
C ASP A 157 -10.27 16.85 9.18
N SER A 158 -10.38 17.47 10.35
CA SER A 158 -11.32 18.57 10.57
C SER A 158 -10.92 19.90 9.90
N GLU A 159 -9.65 20.05 9.52
CA GLU A 159 -9.14 21.27 8.87
C GLU A 159 -9.59 21.32 7.41
N ASN A 160 -9.42 20.23 6.66
CA ASN A 160 -9.86 20.12 5.27
C ASN A 160 -11.23 19.43 5.10
N SER A 161 -11.83 18.97 6.20
CA SER A 161 -13.13 18.31 6.24
C SER A 161 -13.19 16.98 5.48
N GLN A 162 -12.29 16.06 5.85
CA GLN A 162 -12.10 14.77 5.19
C GLN A 162 -12.25 13.60 6.17
N VAL A 163 -12.60 12.43 5.63
CA VAL A 163 -12.59 11.15 6.33
C VAL A 163 -11.55 10.26 5.69
N GLU A 164 -10.74 9.60 6.51
CA GLU A 164 -9.68 8.68 6.09
C GLU A 164 -10.07 7.25 6.46
N LEU A 165 -10.35 6.42 5.45
CA LEU A 165 -10.70 5.02 5.63
C LEU A 165 -9.44 4.16 5.58
N SER A 166 -9.22 3.29 6.57
CA SER A 166 -8.07 2.39 6.56
C SER A 166 -8.16 1.38 5.42
N ALA A 167 -7.05 1.18 4.73
CA ALA A 167 -6.92 0.30 3.58
C ALA A 167 -5.59 -0.47 3.61
N CYS A 168 -5.57 -1.65 3.00
CA CYS A 168 -4.34 -2.40 2.75
C CYS A 168 -4.35 -3.01 1.35
N ALA A 169 -3.17 -3.26 0.79
CA ALA A 169 -3.05 -3.97 -0.47
C ALA A 169 -2.60 -5.41 -0.29
N LYS A 170 -3.30 -6.30 -0.98
CA LYS A 170 -2.96 -7.71 -1.12
C LYS A 170 -1.74 -7.88 -2.03
N PRO A 171 -1.06 -9.05 -1.97
CA PRO A 171 -0.04 -9.40 -2.95
C PRO A 171 -0.54 -9.16 -4.38
N GLY A 172 0.26 -8.43 -5.17
CA GLY A 172 -0.10 -7.99 -6.52
C GLY A 172 -0.87 -6.65 -6.58
N GLY A 173 -0.77 -5.81 -5.53
CA GLY A 173 -1.22 -4.41 -5.62
C GLY A 173 -2.74 -4.20 -5.51
N LYS A 174 -3.48 -5.22 -5.04
CA LYS A 174 -4.94 -5.11 -4.94
C LYS A 174 -5.36 -4.50 -3.61
N TRP A 175 -5.75 -3.24 -3.62
CA TRP A 175 -6.22 -2.50 -2.45
C TRP A 175 -7.63 -2.89 -2.02
N VAL A 176 -7.84 -2.94 -0.70
CA VAL A 176 -9.12 -3.18 -0.05
C VAL A 176 -9.27 -2.29 1.18
N LEU A 177 -10.50 -1.84 1.46
CA LEU A 177 -10.83 -1.21 2.73
C LEU A 177 -10.97 -2.27 3.82
N ALA A 178 -10.30 -2.08 4.95
CA ALA A 178 -10.28 -3.01 6.07
C ALA A 178 -9.89 -2.28 7.36
N ALA A 179 -10.24 -2.85 8.52
CA ALA A 179 -9.71 -2.37 9.80
C ALA A 179 -8.21 -2.71 9.90
N VAL A 180 -7.44 -1.86 10.59
CA VAL A 180 -5.99 -2.08 10.77
C VAL A 180 -5.72 -3.44 11.43
N GLU A 181 -6.55 -3.83 12.40
CA GLU A 181 -6.45 -5.13 13.07
C GLU A 181 -6.68 -6.35 12.15
N ASP A 182 -7.30 -6.16 10.99
CA ASP A 182 -7.58 -7.21 10.01
C ASP A 182 -6.55 -7.27 8.88
N PHE A 183 -5.62 -6.31 8.78
CA PHE A 183 -4.67 -6.20 7.68
C PHE A 183 -3.82 -7.47 7.50
N SER A 184 -3.18 -7.97 8.56
CA SER A 184 -2.37 -9.20 8.47
C SER A 184 -3.14 -10.41 7.95
N ALA A 185 -4.43 -10.52 8.27
CA ALA A 185 -5.27 -11.63 7.82
C ALA A 185 -5.74 -11.46 6.36
N LEU A 186 -5.95 -10.23 5.90
CA LEU A 186 -6.56 -9.93 4.60
C LEU A 186 -5.53 -9.63 3.50
N CYS A 187 -4.43 -9.00 3.87
CA CYS A 187 -3.40 -8.43 3.00
C CYS A 187 -2.00 -9.00 3.27
N GLY A 188 -1.86 -9.85 4.29
CA GLY A 188 -0.60 -10.49 4.61
C GLY A 188 -0.12 -11.48 3.53
N GLY A 189 1.15 -11.86 3.61
CA GLY A 189 1.76 -12.83 2.69
C GLY A 189 2.22 -12.19 1.38
N TRP A 190 2.49 -10.89 1.40
CA TRP A 190 3.26 -10.25 0.36
C TRP A 190 4.73 -10.49 0.73
N ASP A 191 5.36 -11.43 0.05
CA ASP A 191 6.75 -11.77 0.33
C ASP A 191 7.58 -10.49 0.22
N ASP A 192 8.38 -10.27 1.26
CA ASP A 192 9.29 -9.15 1.37
C ASP A 192 10.50 -9.40 0.47
N ASP A 193 10.31 -9.43 -0.85
CA ASP A 193 11.39 -9.49 -1.84
C ASP A 193 12.25 -8.20 -1.86
N ASP A 194 12.18 -7.39 -0.80
CA ASP A 194 13.00 -6.20 -0.57
C ASP A 194 14.13 -6.46 0.45
N ASP A 195 14.29 -7.68 0.95
CA ASP A 195 15.64 -8.14 1.28
C ASP A 195 16.35 -8.47 -0.04
N ASP A 196 16.93 -7.42 -0.64
CA ASP A 196 18.09 -7.52 -1.54
C ASP A 196 19.28 -8.10 -0.76
N ASP A 197 19.12 -9.33 -0.27
CA ASP A 197 20.18 -10.32 -0.28
C ASP A 197 19.82 -11.22 -1.46
N GLY A 198 20.43 -10.94 -2.61
CA GLY A 198 20.44 -11.84 -3.76
C GLY A 198 21.02 -13.21 -3.39
N SER A 199 20.23 -14.01 -2.66
CA SER A 199 20.53 -15.36 -2.22
C SER A 199 19.30 -16.26 -2.40
N ASP A 200 18.67 -16.14 -3.57
CA ASP A 200 18.23 -17.32 -4.31
C ASP A 200 19.39 -17.86 -5.19
N THR A 201 20.63 -17.53 -4.83
CA THR A 201 21.77 -18.38 -5.18
C THR A 201 21.59 -19.67 -4.39
N VAL A 202 21.25 -20.74 -5.09
CA VAL A 202 21.76 -22.06 -4.72
C VAL A 202 23.27 -21.89 -4.54
N ASP A 203 23.75 -21.63 -3.32
CA ASP A 203 25.18 -21.42 -2.99
C ASP A 203 26.06 -22.65 -3.26
N SER A 204 25.49 -23.64 -3.93
CA SER A 204 26.15 -24.87 -4.33
C SER A 204 25.68 -25.38 -5.68
N CYS A 205 26.54 -26.13 -6.34
CA CYS A 205 26.18 -26.89 -7.53
C CYS A 205 25.71 -28.28 -7.13
N GLU A 206 24.42 -28.57 -7.28
CA GLU A 206 23.89 -29.92 -7.06
C GLU A 206 23.80 -30.71 -8.37
N PRO A 207 23.95 -32.05 -8.33
CA PRO A 207 23.83 -32.88 -9.52
C PRO A 207 22.46 -32.75 -10.20
N ASN A 208 22.45 -32.38 -11.48
CA ASN A 208 21.26 -32.20 -12.33
C ASN A 208 20.38 -30.98 -11.99
N THR A 209 20.91 -29.98 -11.28
CA THR A 209 20.25 -28.67 -11.11
C THR A 209 21.04 -27.57 -11.79
N HIS A 210 20.41 -26.40 -11.99
CA HIS A 210 21.15 -25.21 -12.40
C HIS A 210 21.84 -24.61 -11.17
N GLY A 211 23.17 -24.44 -11.24
CA GLY A 211 23.92 -23.71 -10.22
C GLY A 211 23.80 -22.18 -10.36
N PRO A 212 24.53 -21.41 -9.54
CA PRO A 212 24.59 -19.95 -9.62
C PRO A 212 24.91 -19.41 -11.01
N PRO A 213 24.44 -18.20 -11.37
CA PRO A 213 24.80 -17.58 -12.64
C PRO A 213 26.32 -17.30 -12.75
N CYS A 214 26.88 -17.42 -13.95
CA CYS A 214 28.30 -17.16 -14.22
C CYS A 214 28.55 -16.61 -15.62
N SER A 215 29.64 -15.86 -15.75
CA SER A 215 30.19 -15.39 -17.02
C SER A 215 31.53 -16.07 -17.36
N GLU A 216 32.29 -16.47 -16.33
CA GLU A 216 33.56 -17.18 -16.43
C GLU A 216 33.76 -18.16 -15.27
N ASP A 217 34.78 -19.02 -15.35
CA ASP A 217 35.01 -20.06 -14.33
C ASP A 217 35.35 -19.49 -12.95
N SER A 218 35.96 -18.29 -12.88
CA SER A 218 36.29 -17.60 -11.64
C SER A 218 35.07 -17.35 -10.77
N ASP A 219 33.94 -17.02 -11.42
CA ASP A 219 32.67 -16.70 -10.76
C ASP A 219 32.17 -17.89 -9.93
N CYS A 220 32.54 -19.11 -10.32
CA CYS A 220 32.05 -20.33 -9.69
C CYS A 220 32.88 -20.79 -8.47
N THR A 221 34.07 -20.21 -8.26
CA THR A 221 35.03 -20.70 -7.25
C THR A 221 34.66 -20.34 -5.81
N SER A 222 33.75 -19.38 -5.61
CA SER A 222 33.23 -18.99 -4.31
C SER A 222 32.05 -19.84 -3.84
N TYR A 223 31.46 -20.66 -4.72
CA TYR A 223 30.30 -21.48 -4.40
C TYR A 223 30.71 -22.92 -4.05
N MET A 224 30.00 -23.53 -3.12
CA MET A 224 30.31 -24.88 -2.64
C MET A 224 30.02 -25.91 -3.75
N ASP A 225 30.93 -26.85 -3.97
CA ASP A 225 30.77 -27.91 -4.98
C ASP A 225 30.64 -27.46 -6.45
N CYS A 226 30.78 -26.16 -6.74
CA CYS A 226 30.89 -25.64 -8.09
C CYS A 226 32.34 -25.66 -8.59
N LEU A 227 32.55 -26.11 -9.83
CA LEU A 227 33.89 -26.23 -10.42
C LEU A 227 34.18 -25.17 -11.47
N ARG A 228 33.17 -24.76 -12.25
CA ARG A 228 33.34 -23.92 -13.44
C ARG A 228 32.01 -23.42 -13.99
N CYS A 229 32.09 -22.52 -14.96
CA CYS A 229 30.93 -22.08 -15.72
C CYS A 229 30.60 -23.12 -16.82
N ALA A 230 29.33 -23.53 -16.93
CA ALA A 230 28.91 -24.55 -17.90
C ALA A 230 28.85 -24.01 -19.34
N GLY A 231 29.03 -22.70 -19.55
CA GLY A 231 28.83 -22.02 -20.83
C GLY A 231 27.35 -21.78 -21.18
N SER A 232 26.43 -22.26 -20.34
CA SER A 232 25.00 -21.95 -20.37
C SER A 232 24.63 -20.66 -19.64
N GLY A 233 25.61 -20.00 -19.01
CA GLY A 233 25.40 -18.88 -18.09
C GLY A 233 25.23 -19.30 -16.63
N TYR A 234 25.47 -20.57 -16.27
CA TYR A 234 25.33 -21.10 -14.92
C TYR A 234 26.48 -22.03 -14.52
N CYS A 235 26.84 -22.04 -13.24
CA CYS A 235 27.89 -22.87 -12.64
C CYS A 235 27.47 -24.35 -12.61
N THR A 236 28.47 -25.25 -12.59
CA THR A 236 28.25 -26.70 -12.56
C THR A 236 29.30 -27.43 -11.72
N ASP A 237 28.93 -28.59 -11.18
CA ASP A 237 29.79 -29.56 -10.49
C ASP A 237 30.51 -30.52 -11.48
N VAL A 238 30.26 -30.39 -12.79
CA VAL A 238 30.81 -31.29 -13.82
C VAL A 238 32.19 -30.82 -14.32
N PRO A 239 33.27 -31.63 -14.14
CA PRO A 239 34.60 -31.31 -14.67
C PRO A 239 34.64 -31.23 -16.20
N LEU A 240 35.72 -30.63 -16.75
CA LEU A 240 36.03 -30.67 -18.19
C LEU A 240 36.47 -32.05 -18.68
#